data_AF-A0A813NR35-F1
#
_entry.id   AF-A0A813NR35-F1
#
_cell.length_a   1.000
_cell.length_b   1.000
_cell.length_c   1.000
_cell.angle_alpha   90.00
_cell.angle_beta   90.00
_cell.angle_gamma   90.00
#
_symmetry.space_group_name_H-M   'P 1'
#
loop_
_entity.id
_entity.type
_entity.pdbx_description
1 polymer ?
#
loop_
_entity_poly.entity_id
_entity_poly.type
_entity_poly.pdbx_seq_one_letter_code
_entity_poly.pdbx_strand_id
1 'polypeptide(L)'
;MLEILQDTAKTAIDDSTWVTVFVTSVGNAPEQMEGRSSITRASSFIEVSDLSKDETMTYLIEKRNLSKEMANNLYGLFGGRIKSLQNAASKLESGVPFTSIRKSILQDTARRIEKIRCRGTTQEQTFLFNVLCGLLYRPELTVDELIEMEEDVSIRQSVLDELRNETLLIRSVSTGSYIYHSQVIKVCVEEYYKNKCLSCNALKV
;
A
#
# COMPACT_ATOMS: atom_id res chain seq x y z
N MET A 1 -4.72 -12.87 -20.27
CA MET A 1 -5.83 -13.56 -19.58
C MET A 1 -6.88 -12.57 -19.07
N LEU A 2 -6.52 -11.56 -18.27
CA LEU A 2 -7.44 -10.49 -17.84
C LEU A 2 -8.17 -9.81 -19.01
N GLU A 3 -7.46 -9.61 -20.11
CA GLU A 3 -7.97 -9.05 -21.37
C GLU A 3 -9.17 -9.82 -21.93
N ILE A 4 -9.03 -11.14 -22.05
CA ILE A 4 -10.08 -12.03 -22.55
C ILE A 4 -11.30 -11.99 -21.62
N LEU A 5 -11.06 -11.93 -20.30
CA LEU A 5 -12.14 -11.83 -19.32
C LEU A 5 -12.90 -10.51 -19.43
N GLN A 6 -12.20 -9.38 -19.66
CA GLN A 6 -12.83 -8.08 -19.87
C GLN A 6 -13.65 -8.03 -21.16
N ASP A 7 -13.14 -8.59 -22.26
CA ASP A 7 -13.86 -8.64 -23.53
C ASP A 7 -15.10 -9.55 -23.41
N THR A 8 -14.98 -10.68 -22.71
CA THR A 8 -16.12 -11.57 -22.42
C THR A 8 -17.17 -10.89 -21.55
N ALA A 9 -16.74 -10.16 -20.51
CA ALA A 9 -17.64 -9.40 -19.63
C ALA A 9 -18.39 -8.31 -20.39
N LYS A 10 -17.71 -7.63 -21.34
CA LYS A 10 -18.34 -6.64 -22.22
C LYS A 10 -19.46 -7.27 -23.05
N THR A 11 -19.18 -8.38 -23.74
CA THR A 11 -20.19 -9.10 -24.55
C THR A 11 -21.38 -9.54 -23.69
N ALA A 12 -21.11 -10.08 -22.49
CA ALA A 12 -22.17 -10.52 -21.60
C ALA A 12 -23.11 -9.38 -21.15
N ILE A 13 -22.57 -8.17 -20.96
CA ILE A 13 -23.36 -6.97 -20.65
C ILE A 13 -24.14 -6.49 -21.88
N ASP A 14 -23.49 -6.39 -23.04
CA ASP A 14 -24.14 -5.95 -24.29
C ASP A 14 -25.30 -6.90 -24.67
N ASP A 15 -25.14 -8.21 -24.42
CA ASP A 15 -26.16 -9.25 -24.65
C ASP A 15 -27.15 -9.41 -23.48
N SER A 16 -26.97 -8.67 -22.38
CA SER A 16 -27.79 -8.77 -21.15
C SER A 16 -27.87 -10.18 -20.55
N THR A 17 -26.78 -10.95 -20.64
CA THR A 17 -26.78 -12.36 -20.22
C THR A 17 -26.41 -12.55 -18.75
N TRP A 18 -25.35 -11.90 -18.26
CA TRP A 18 -24.94 -11.94 -16.85
C TRP A 18 -24.09 -10.73 -16.44
N VAL A 19 -23.96 -10.53 -15.13
CA VAL A 19 -23.06 -9.54 -14.54
C VAL A 19 -21.73 -10.21 -14.18
N THR A 20 -20.62 -9.60 -14.60
CA THR A 20 -19.28 -10.02 -14.18
C THR A 20 -18.73 -9.06 -13.14
N VAL A 21 -18.29 -9.59 -11.99
CA VAL A 21 -17.65 -8.81 -10.93
C VAL A 21 -16.16 -9.12 -10.92
N PHE A 22 -15.35 -8.09 -11.16
CA PHE A 22 -13.89 -8.18 -11.00
C PHE A 22 -13.53 -7.75 -9.59
N VAL A 23 -12.96 -8.68 -8.82
CA VAL A 23 -12.41 -8.38 -7.50
C VAL A 23 -10.89 -8.37 -7.61
N THR A 24 -10.29 -7.21 -7.38
CA THR A 24 -8.85 -7.04 -7.38
C THR A 24 -8.40 -6.37 -6.09
N SER A 25 -7.23 -6.78 -5.57
CA SER A 25 -6.52 -5.96 -4.61
C SER A 25 -5.92 -4.73 -5.31
N VAL A 26 -5.59 -3.69 -4.55
CA VAL A 26 -4.82 -2.55 -5.06
C VAL A 26 -3.53 -3.05 -5.73
N GLY A 27 -3.15 -2.48 -6.88
CA GLY A 27 -2.01 -2.93 -7.68
C GLY A 27 -2.13 -2.52 -9.15
N ASN A 28 -1.54 -3.31 -10.07
CA ASN A 28 -1.52 -2.98 -11.51
C ASN A 28 -2.80 -3.39 -12.25
N ALA A 29 -3.60 -4.28 -11.66
CA ALA A 29 -4.81 -4.80 -12.30
C ALA A 29 -5.88 -3.71 -12.56
N PRO A 30 -6.19 -2.80 -11.61
CA PRO A 30 -7.04 -1.64 -11.90
C PRO A 30 -6.53 -0.79 -13.07
N GLU A 31 -5.25 -0.43 -13.11
CA GLU A 31 -4.66 0.36 -14.20
C GLU A 31 -4.78 -0.35 -15.56
N GLN A 32 -4.56 -1.67 -15.58
CA GLN A 32 -4.75 -2.49 -16.79
C GLN A 32 -6.22 -2.58 -17.22
N MET A 33 -7.16 -2.47 -16.29
CA MET A 33 -8.60 -2.44 -16.59
C MET A 33 -9.04 -1.09 -17.13
N GLU A 34 -8.48 0.02 -16.62
CA GLU A 34 -8.82 1.38 -17.06
C GLU A 34 -8.35 1.69 -18.49
N GLY A 35 -7.24 1.09 -18.92
CA GLY A 35 -6.69 1.30 -20.26
C GLY A 35 -7.54 0.73 -21.42
N ARG A 36 -8.74 0.20 -21.16
CA ARG A 36 -9.55 -0.51 -22.16
C ARG A 36 -10.95 0.06 -22.34
N SER A 37 -11.46 -0.06 -23.57
CA SER A 37 -12.82 0.37 -23.92
C SER A 37 -13.93 -0.35 -23.12
N SER A 38 -13.68 -1.57 -22.63
CA SER A 38 -14.58 -2.35 -21.78
C SER A 38 -14.95 -1.61 -20.48
N ILE A 39 -14.08 -0.75 -19.96
CA ILE A 39 -14.34 0.01 -18.73
C ILE A 39 -15.55 0.94 -18.86
N THR A 40 -15.86 1.40 -20.07
CA THR A 40 -17.02 2.26 -20.35
C THR A 40 -18.36 1.58 -20.09
N ARG A 41 -18.37 0.24 -20.05
CA ARG A 41 -19.54 -0.59 -19.71
C ARG A 41 -19.56 -1.01 -18.23
N ALA A 42 -18.49 -0.73 -17.48
CA ALA A 42 -18.46 -1.02 -16.06
C ALA A 42 -19.37 -0.03 -15.31
N SER A 43 -20.06 -0.54 -14.29
CA SER A 43 -20.65 0.31 -13.25
C SER A 43 -19.55 1.02 -12.45
N SER A 44 -19.93 1.98 -11.60
CA SER A 44 -19.01 2.62 -10.67
C SER A 44 -18.18 1.59 -9.89
N PHE A 45 -16.89 1.86 -9.73
CA PHE A 45 -16.01 1.07 -8.87
C PHE A 45 -16.51 1.10 -7.43
N ILE A 46 -16.62 -0.07 -6.81
CA ILE A 46 -16.85 -0.18 -5.37
C ILE A 46 -15.49 -0.43 -4.73
N GLU A 47 -14.95 0.60 -4.08
CA GLU A 47 -13.74 0.47 -3.28
C GLU A 47 -14.11 -0.08 -1.90
N VAL A 48 -13.48 -1.19 -1.51
CA VAL A 48 -13.54 -1.70 -0.15
C VAL A 48 -12.29 -1.24 0.57
N SER A 49 -12.40 -0.13 1.28
CA SER A 49 -11.30 0.46 2.03
C SER A 49 -10.97 -0.35 3.30
N ASP A 50 -9.82 -0.04 3.92
CA ASP A 50 -9.49 -0.55 5.25
C ASP A 50 -10.56 -0.10 6.27
N LEU A 51 -10.74 -0.87 7.35
CA LEU A 51 -11.70 -0.53 8.40
C LEU A 51 -11.36 0.84 9.01
N SER A 52 -12.38 1.61 9.37
CA SER A 52 -12.20 2.79 10.20
C SER A 52 -11.63 2.41 11.57
N LYS A 53 -11.14 3.41 12.32
CA LYS A 53 -10.66 3.20 13.68
C LYS A 53 -11.74 2.57 14.56
N ASP A 54 -12.98 3.06 14.48
CA ASP A 54 -14.08 2.58 15.33
C ASP A 54 -14.47 1.16 14.96
N GLU A 55 -14.62 0.85 13.68
CA GLU A 55 -14.86 -0.53 13.20
C GLU A 55 -13.73 -1.48 13.61
N THR A 56 -12.48 -1.00 13.57
CA THR A 56 -11.33 -1.78 14.01
C THR A 56 -11.37 -2.05 15.52
N MET A 57 -11.72 -1.03 16.33
CA MET A 57 -11.83 -1.20 17.78
C MET A 57 -12.96 -2.17 18.14
N THR A 58 -14.14 -2.03 17.53
CA THR A 58 -15.26 -2.96 17.68
C THR A 58 -14.84 -4.38 17.30
N TYR A 59 -14.19 -4.56 16.14
CA TYR A 59 -13.70 -5.87 15.71
C TYR A 59 -12.70 -6.48 16.71
N LEU A 60 -11.69 -5.74 17.16
CA LEU A 60 -10.63 -6.28 18.02
C LEU A 60 -11.12 -6.51 19.46
N ILE A 61 -11.93 -5.62 20.01
CA ILE A 61 -12.37 -5.70 21.41
C ILE A 61 -13.56 -6.65 21.54
N GLU A 62 -14.61 -6.46 20.74
CA GLU A 62 -15.86 -7.22 20.92
C GLU A 62 -15.79 -8.59 20.26
N LYS A 63 -15.23 -8.67 19.04
CA LYS A 63 -15.20 -9.94 18.29
C LYS A 63 -13.96 -10.78 18.58
N ARG A 64 -12.82 -10.17 18.91
CA ARG A 64 -11.57 -10.89 19.24
C ARG A 64 -11.25 -10.90 20.74
N ASN A 65 -12.09 -10.29 21.58
CA ASN A 65 -11.93 -10.26 23.04
C ASN A 65 -10.55 -9.74 23.50
N LEU A 66 -9.95 -8.81 22.75
CA LEU A 66 -8.68 -8.19 23.11
C LEU A 66 -8.89 -7.01 24.06
N SER A 67 -7.89 -6.75 24.91
CA SER A 67 -7.89 -5.53 25.71
C SER A 67 -7.83 -4.28 24.82
N LYS A 68 -8.40 -3.17 25.29
CA LYS A 68 -8.35 -1.88 24.58
C LYS A 68 -6.92 -1.43 24.27
N GLU A 69 -5.98 -1.69 25.18
CA GLU A 69 -4.56 -1.42 24.97
C GLU A 69 -3.99 -2.23 23.80
N MET A 70 -4.23 -3.54 23.79
CA MET A 70 -3.77 -4.40 22.70
C MET A 70 -4.42 -4.05 21.36
N ALA A 71 -5.71 -3.70 21.37
CA ALA A 71 -6.42 -3.22 20.18
C ALA A 71 -5.78 -1.95 19.61
N ASN A 72 -5.44 -0.98 20.46
CA ASN A 72 -4.73 0.23 20.04
C ASN A 72 -3.33 -0.08 19.49
N ASN A 73 -2.59 -1.00 20.11
CA ASN A 73 -1.27 -1.43 19.64
C ASN A 73 -1.34 -2.07 18.25
N LEU A 74 -2.34 -2.93 18.01
CA LEU A 74 -2.57 -3.55 16.71
C LEU A 74 -3.00 -2.52 15.66
N TYR A 75 -3.93 -1.63 15.98
CA TYR A 75 -4.35 -0.54 15.07
C TYR A 75 -3.19 0.40 14.73
N GLY A 76 -2.35 0.77 15.70
CA GLY A 76 -1.20 1.62 15.46
C GLY A 76 -0.17 1.00 14.49
N LEU A 77 -0.03 -0.33 14.49
CA LEU A 77 0.87 -1.05 13.61
C LEU A 77 0.26 -1.35 12.24
N PHE A 78 -0.98 -1.85 12.21
CA PHE A 78 -1.61 -2.40 11.00
C PHE A 78 -2.66 -1.47 10.36
N GLY A 79 -3.07 -0.42 11.05
CA GLY A 79 -4.23 0.39 10.68
C GLY A 79 -5.51 -0.44 10.72
N GLY A 80 -6.41 -0.18 9.77
CA GLY A 80 -7.69 -0.89 9.61
C GLY A 80 -7.64 -2.16 8.77
N ARG A 81 -6.46 -2.65 8.39
CA ARG A 81 -6.36 -3.76 7.44
C ARG A 81 -6.79 -5.08 8.05
N ILE A 82 -8.04 -5.47 7.80
CA ILE A 82 -8.72 -6.59 8.47
C ILE A 82 -7.94 -7.90 8.43
N LYS A 83 -7.34 -8.27 7.28
CA LYS A 83 -6.56 -9.52 7.15
C LYS A 83 -5.31 -9.49 8.03
N SER A 84 -4.62 -8.35 8.09
CA SER A 84 -3.43 -8.18 8.93
C SER A 84 -3.80 -8.23 10.42
N LEU A 85 -4.87 -7.54 10.79
CA LEU A 85 -5.43 -7.54 12.14
C LEU A 85 -5.88 -8.95 12.57
N GLN A 86 -6.56 -9.69 11.69
CA GLN A 86 -6.99 -11.07 11.91
C GLN A 86 -5.79 -11.98 12.20
N ASN A 87 -4.76 -11.93 11.34
CA ASN A 87 -3.54 -12.71 11.50
C ASN A 87 -2.79 -12.38 12.79
N ALA A 88 -2.68 -11.10 13.13
CA ALA A 88 -2.01 -10.68 14.36
C ALA A 88 -2.79 -11.09 15.60
N ALA A 89 -4.12 -10.92 15.61
CA ALA A 89 -4.99 -11.36 16.70
C ALA A 89 -4.88 -12.88 16.94
N SER A 90 -4.90 -13.70 15.87
CA SER A 90 -4.75 -15.15 16.02
C SER A 90 -3.37 -15.58 16.51
N LYS A 91 -2.31 -14.83 16.16
CA LYS A 91 -0.98 -15.05 16.76
C LYS A 91 -0.97 -14.71 18.26
N LEU A 92 -1.61 -13.62 18.68
CA LEU A 92 -1.75 -13.27 20.10
C LEU A 92 -2.53 -14.35 20.87
N GLU A 93 -3.64 -14.84 20.30
CA GLU A 93 -4.45 -15.93 20.86
C GLU A 93 -3.62 -17.22 21.05
N SER A 94 -2.69 -17.50 20.14
CA SER A 94 -1.73 -18.62 20.25
C SER A 94 -0.57 -18.38 21.23
N GLY A 95 -0.58 -17.26 21.96
CA GLY A 95 0.44 -16.92 22.97
C GLY A 95 1.69 -16.23 22.41
N VAL A 96 1.73 -15.86 21.13
CA VAL A 96 2.85 -15.10 20.57
C VAL A 96 2.77 -13.66 21.09
N PRO A 97 3.81 -13.12 21.75
CA PRO A 97 3.75 -11.78 22.28
C PRO A 97 3.74 -10.74 21.16
N PHE A 98 3.03 -9.63 21.37
CA PHE A 98 2.92 -8.52 20.41
C PHE A 98 4.29 -8.01 19.94
N THR A 99 5.27 -7.93 20.85
CA THR A 99 6.64 -7.49 20.54
C THR A 99 7.31 -8.36 19.47
N SER A 100 7.09 -9.68 19.51
CA SER A 100 7.59 -10.61 18.49
C SER A 100 6.88 -10.44 17.16
N ILE A 101 5.55 -10.23 17.18
CA ILE A 101 4.76 -9.96 15.97
C ILE A 101 5.23 -8.67 15.31
N ARG A 102 5.36 -7.59 16.09
CA ARG A 102 5.85 -6.28 15.63
C ARG A 102 7.25 -6.39 15.04
N LYS A 103 8.19 -7.00 15.77
CA LYS A 103 9.57 -7.15 15.31
C LYS A 103 9.63 -7.91 13.99
N SER A 104 8.92 -9.03 13.87
CA SER A 104 8.91 -9.83 12.65
C SER A 104 8.40 -9.04 11.44
N ILE A 105 7.24 -8.37 11.56
CA ILE A 105 6.65 -7.68 10.41
C ILE A 105 7.46 -6.44 9.99
N LEU A 106 8.05 -5.74 10.96
CA LEU A 106 8.90 -4.59 10.67
C LEU A 106 10.24 -5.01 10.05
N GLN A 107 10.85 -6.09 10.54
CA GLN A 107 12.06 -6.66 9.93
C GLN A 107 11.81 -7.14 8.49
N ASP A 108 10.67 -7.76 8.23
CA ASP A 108 10.31 -8.18 6.88
C ASP A 108 10.08 -6.99 5.95
N THR A 109 9.51 -5.90 6.46
CA THR A 109 9.30 -4.66 5.71
C THR A 109 10.62 -3.94 5.43
N ALA A 110 11.47 -3.81 6.44
CA ALA A 110 12.81 -3.24 6.29
C ALA A 110 13.65 -4.04 5.28
N ARG A 111 13.58 -5.38 5.31
CA ARG A 111 14.30 -6.24 4.36
C ARG A 111 13.89 -5.98 2.91
N ARG A 112 12.60 -5.72 2.65
CA ARG A 112 12.09 -5.37 1.31
C ARG A 112 12.62 -4.02 0.84
N ILE A 113 12.65 -3.02 1.72
CA ILE A 113 13.24 -1.70 1.41
C ILE A 113 14.75 -1.84 1.12
N GLU A 114 15.49 -2.57 1.96
CA GLU A 114 16.92 -2.80 1.77
C GLU A 114 17.22 -3.60 0.49
N LYS A 115 16.34 -4.52 0.10
CA LYS A 115 16.50 -5.27 -1.16
C LYS A 115 16.51 -4.36 -2.38
N ILE A 116 15.61 -3.37 -2.44
CA ILE A 116 15.57 -2.35 -3.50
C ILE A 116 16.83 -1.50 -3.43
N ARG A 117 17.14 -0.98 -2.23
CA ARG A 117 18.30 -0.12 -2.02
C ARG A 117 19.62 -0.75 -2.48
N CYS A 118 19.83 -2.03 -2.17
CA CYS A 118 21.07 -2.74 -2.52
C CYS A 118 21.22 -3.04 -4.02
N ARG A 119 20.14 -2.94 -4.81
CA ARG A 119 20.16 -3.16 -6.26
C ARG A 119 20.34 -1.86 -7.03
N GLY A 120 19.87 -0.75 -6.47
CA GLY A 120 19.91 0.55 -7.10
C GLY A 120 21.29 1.23 -7.05
N THR A 121 21.52 2.09 -8.03
CA THR A 121 22.58 3.08 -8.07
C THR A 121 22.45 4.10 -6.93
N THR A 122 23.49 4.90 -6.67
CA THR A 122 23.44 5.97 -5.66
C THR A 122 22.28 6.95 -5.89
N GLN A 123 21.96 7.25 -7.14
CA GLN A 123 20.87 8.14 -7.51
C GLN A 123 19.51 7.50 -7.23
N GLU A 124 19.30 6.24 -7.65
CA GLU A 124 18.09 5.47 -7.32
C GLU A 124 17.87 5.32 -5.82
N GLN A 125 18.95 5.09 -5.05
CA GLN A 125 18.88 5.02 -3.59
C GLN A 125 18.44 6.35 -2.96
N THR A 126 18.91 7.47 -3.51
CA THR A 126 18.53 8.80 -3.05
C THR A 126 17.05 9.04 -3.34
N PHE A 127 16.61 8.79 -4.57
CA PHE A 127 15.21 8.95 -4.95
C PHE A 127 14.28 8.03 -4.14
N LEU A 128 14.64 6.76 -3.94
CA LEU A 128 13.92 5.82 -3.07
C LEU A 128 13.64 6.41 -1.69
N PHE A 129 14.66 6.97 -1.04
CA PHE A 129 14.47 7.58 0.27
C PHE A 129 13.69 8.88 0.21
N ASN A 130 13.84 9.70 -0.82
CA ASN A 130 13.04 10.92 -1.00
C ASN A 130 11.54 10.58 -1.07
N VAL A 131 11.17 9.54 -1.82
CA VAL A 131 9.77 9.08 -1.93
C VAL A 131 9.26 8.54 -0.59
N LEU A 132 9.98 7.60 0.01
CA LEU A 132 9.56 6.99 1.28
C LEU A 132 9.47 8.04 2.38
N CYS A 133 10.43 8.96 2.47
CA CYS A 133 10.44 10.01 3.47
C CYS A 133 9.38 11.08 3.19
N GLY A 134 9.18 11.48 1.93
CA GLY A 134 8.14 12.43 1.54
C GLY A 134 6.76 12.01 2.04
N LEU A 135 6.45 10.71 1.93
CA LEU A 135 5.21 10.11 2.43
C LEU A 135 5.07 10.04 3.97
N LEU A 136 6.13 10.33 4.73
CA LEU A 136 5.98 10.53 6.18
C LEU A 136 5.36 11.89 6.49
N TYR A 137 5.69 12.91 5.70
CA TYR A 137 5.28 14.30 5.93
C TYR A 137 4.02 14.68 5.15
N ARG A 138 3.82 14.06 3.99
CA ARG A 138 2.62 14.21 3.16
C ARG A 138 1.86 12.88 3.10
N PRO A 139 0.53 12.89 3.16
CA PRO A 139 -0.26 11.66 3.11
C PRO A 139 -0.16 10.95 1.75
N GLU A 140 0.13 11.71 0.69
CA GLU A 140 0.30 11.24 -0.68
C GLU A 140 1.36 12.09 -1.43
N LEU A 141 1.92 11.55 -2.51
CA LEU A 141 2.82 12.24 -3.42
C LEU A 141 2.26 12.20 -4.85
N THR A 142 2.09 13.37 -5.45
CA THR A 142 1.68 13.55 -6.84
C THR A 142 2.82 13.24 -7.82
N VAL A 143 2.49 13.09 -9.11
CA VAL A 143 3.49 12.85 -10.15
C VAL A 143 4.45 14.05 -10.29
N ASP A 144 3.94 15.28 -10.17
CA ASP A 144 4.76 16.49 -10.28
C ASP A 144 5.79 16.56 -9.15
N GLU A 145 5.39 16.25 -7.91
CA GLU A 145 6.33 16.17 -6.78
C GLU A 145 7.40 15.09 -6.98
N LEU A 146 7.04 13.95 -7.61
CA LEU A 146 8.02 12.92 -7.95
C LEU A 146 9.01 13.37 -9.04
N ILE A 147 8.55 14.17 -10.01
CA ILE A 147 9.40 14.77 -11.04
C ILE A 147 10.36 15.78 -10.42
N GLU A 148 9.89 16.61 -9.48
CA GLU A 148 10.74 17.55 -8.74
C GLU A 148 11.82 16.84 -7.91
N MET A 149 11.52 15.64 -7.38
CA MET A 149 12.48 14.84 -6.62
C MET A 149 13.55 14.17 -7.49
N GLU A 150 13.24 13.85 -8.74
CA GLU A 150 14.13 13.20 -9.70
C GLU A 150 13.63 13.46 -11.13
N GLU A 151 14.41 14.16 -11.95
CA GLU A 151 14.00 14.53 -13.31
C GLU A 151 14.13 13.37 -14.31
N ASP A 152 15.04 12.41 -14.07
CA ASP A 152 15.25 11.27 -14.96
C ASP A 152 14.09 10.26 -14.87
N VAL A 153 13.34 10.16 -15.98
CA VAL A 153 12.17 9.27 -16.07
C VAL A 153 12.53 7.79 -15.92
N SER A 154 13.71 7.36 -16.38
CA SER A 154 14.15 5.98 -16.28
C SER A 154 14.41 5.61 -14.84
N ILE A 155 15.05 6.50 -14.07
CA ILE A 155 15.33 6.31 -12.65
C ILE A 155 14.04 6.31 -11.85
N ARG A 156 13.15 7.28 -12.09
CA ARG A 156 11.85 7.33 -11.42
C ARG A 156 11.06 6.04 -11.64
N GLN A 157 10.94 5.62 -12.89
CA GLN A 157 10.14 4.45 -13.25
C GLN A 157 10.74 3.17 -12.66
N SER A 158 12.06 2.99 -12.73
CA SER A 158 12.79 1.89 -12.12
C SER A 158 12.45 1.74 -10.63
N VAL A 159 12.62 2.82 -9.86
CA VAL A 159 12.40 2.81 -8.41
C VAL A 159 10.92 2.64 -8.05
N LEU A 160 10.01 3.33 -8.74
CA LEU A 160 8.57 3.21 -8.48
C LEU A 160 8.05 1.81 -8.79
N ASP A 161 8.54 1.17 -9.86
CA ASP A 161 8.17 -0.21 -10.19
C ASP A 161 8.72 -1.19 -9.16
N GLU A 162 9.97 -1.03 -8.69
CA GLU A 162 10.49 -1.85 -7.60
C GLU A 162 9.69 -1.69 -6.28
N LEU A 163 9.35 -0.45 -5.92
CA LEU A 163 8.51 -0.17 -4.73
C LEU A 163 7.13 -0.81 -4.82
N ARG A 164 6.52 -0.81 -6.01
CA ARG A 164 5.23 -1.47 -6.26
C ARG A 164 5.35 -2.99 -6.25
N ASN A 165 6.38 -3.53 -6.88
CA ASN A 165 6.64 -4.97 -6.94
C ASN A 165 6.88 -5.57 -5.55
N GLU A 166 7.54 -4.83 -4.65
CA GLU A 166 7.71 -5.22 -3.25
C GLU A 166 6.48 -4.89 -2.36
N THR A 167 5.40 -4.39 -2.95
CA THR A 167 4.13 -4.01 -2.28
C THR A 167 4.32 -2.95 -1.19
N LEU A 168 5.24 -2.00 -1.43
CA LEU A 168 5.54 -0.89 -0.52
C LEU A 168 4.73 0.37 -0.85
N LEU A 169 4.46 0.62 -2.13
CA LEU A 169 3.63 1.72 -2.59
C LEU A 169 2.47 1.24 -3.45
N ILE A 170 1.43 2.06 -3.48
CA ILE A 170 0.33 1.97 -4.43
C ILE A 170 0.11 3.32 -5.08
N ARG A 171 -0.31 3.29 -6.34
CA ARG A 171 -0.82 4.46 -7.03
C ARG A 171 -2.32 4.50 -6.86
N SER A 172 -2.82 5.58 -6.29
CA SER A 172 -4.24 5.88 -6.16
C SER A 172 -4.84 6.01 -7.56
N VAL A 173 -5.90 5.25 -7.81
CA VAL A 173 -6.61 5.29 -9.09
C VAL A 173 -7.38 6.61 -9.25
N SER A 174 -7.93 7.12 -8.15
CA SER A 174 -8.73 8.34 -8.15
C SER A 174 -7.92 9.62 -8.27
N THR A 175 -6.75 9.68 -7.63
CA THR A 175 -5.91 10.90 -7.59
C THR A 175 -4.66 10.80 -8.48
N GLY A 176 -4.26 9.59 -8.88
CA GLY A 176 -2.99 9.36 -9.56
C GLY A 176 -1.75 9.49 -8.67
N SER A 177 -1.94 9.87 -7.40
CA SER A 177 -0.90 10.05 -6.39
C SER A 177 -0.42 8.72 -5.82
N TYR A 178 0.77 8.70 -5.24
CA TYR A 178 1.36 7.55 -4.58
C TYR A 178 1.16 7.65 -3.07
N ILE A 179 0.80 6.51 -2.45
CA ILE A 179 0.69 6.39 -0.99
C ILE A 179 1.37 5.10 -0.53
N TYR A 180 1.68 5.02 0.78
CA TYR A 180 2.09 3.75 1.35
C TYR A 180 1.01 2.70 1.16
N HIS A 181 1.42 1.51 0.74
CA HIS A 181 0.50 0.41 0.59
C HIS A 181 -0.13 -0.01 1.94
N SER A 182 0.55 0.20 3.08
CA SER A 182 0.03 -0.13 4.41
C SER A 182 0.66 0.71 5.53
N GLN A 183 -0.06 0.83 6.65
CA GLN A 183 0.42 1.49 7.87
C GLN A 183 1.72 0.90 8.40
N VAL A 184 1.95 -0.41 8.24
CA VAL A 184 3.19 -1.08 8.68
C VAL A 184 4.41 -0.46 8.01
N ILE A 185 4.29 -0.08 6.74
CA ILE A 185 5.39 0.53 5.98
C ILE A 185 5.69 1.91 6.53
N LYS A 186 4.65 2.72 6.78
CA LYS A 186 4.81 4.03 7.44
C LYS A 186 5.54 3.91 8.77
N VAL A 187 5.10 2.98 9.63
CA VAL A 187 5.75 2.72 10.94
C VAL A 187 7.20 2.29 10.75
N CYS A 188 7.48 1.42 9.78
CA CYS A 188 8.84 0.97 9.47
C CYS A 188 9.74 2.14 9.01
N VAL A 189 9.26 2.99 8.11
CA VAL A 189 10.01 4.16 7.64
C VAL A 189 10.25 5.14 8.79
N GLU A 190 9.23 5.37 9.62
CA GLU A 190 9.35 6.25 10.78
C GLU A 190 10.37 5.73 11.82
N GLU A 191 10.41 4.43 12.09
CA GLU A 191 11.32 3.88 13.10
C GLU A 191 12.77 3.72 12.61
N TYR A 192 12.96 3.24 11.38
CA TYR A 192 14.29 2.85 10.89
C TYR A 192 14.96 3.89 10.01
N TYR A 193 14.17 4.76 9.36
CA TYR A 193 14.66 5.59 8.26
C TYR A 193 14.44 7.10 8.48
N LYS A 194 13.67 7.52 9.50
CA LYS A 194 13.42 8.94 9.82
C LYS A 194 14.68 9.78 9.95
N ASN A 195 15.75 9.25 10.53
CA ASN A 195 17.02 9.98 10.64
C ASN A 195 17.70 10.21 9.29
N LYS A 196 17.51 9.30 8.32
CA LYS A 196 17.96 9.50 6.93
C LYS A 196 17.03 10.46 6.18
N CYS A 197 15.76 10.54 6.57
CA CYS A 197 14.83 11.53 6.06
C CYS A 197 15.27 12.95 6.44
N LEU A 198 15.75 13.19 7.67
CA LEU A 198 16.17 14.52 8.11
C LEU A 198 17.35 15.11 7.31
N SER A 199 18.14 14.29 6.63
CA SER A 199 19.21 14.72 5.72
C SER A 199 18.73 15.01 4.28
N CYS A 200 17.47 14.71 3.97
CA CYS A 200 16.90 14.91 2.65
C CYS A 200 16.51 16.39 2.44
N ASN A 201 17.23 17.09 1.56
CA ASN A 201 16.99 18.51 1.28
C ASN A 201 15.63 18.78 0.62
N ALA A 202 14.98 17.77 0.04
CA ALA A 202 13.65 17.88 -0.58
C ALA A 202 12.49 18.07 0.42
N LEU A 203 12.76 17.95 1.73
CA LEU A 203 11.76 18.11 2.80
C LEU A 203 11.70 19.52 3.41
N LYS A 204 12.52 20.46 2.91
CA LYS A 204 12.65 21.82 3.46
C LYS A 204 11.80 22.89 2.75
N VAL A 205 10.85 22.49 1.90
CA VAL A 205 9.94 23.41 1.19
C VAL A 205 8.51 23.23 1.70
#